data_AF-A0A957DQV9-F1
#
_entry.id   AF-A0A957DQV9-F1
#
_cell.length_a   1.000
_cell.length_b   1.000
_cell.length_c   1.000
_cell.angle_alpha   90.00
_cell.angle_beta   90.00
_cell.angle_gamma   90.00
#
_symmetry.space_group_name_H-M   'P 1'
#
loop_
_entity.id
_entity.type
_entity.pdbx_description
1 polymer ?
#
loop_
_entity_poly.entity_id
_entity_poly.type
_entity_poly.pdbx_seq_one_letter_code
_entity_poly.pdbx_strand_id
1 'polypeptide(L)'
;IWILTNRKSAKRRGQVQLIDASSYHQPMRRSLGNKRKFISEALIAEITELYCAFTENESARIFDNAAFGYTKVRVERPKRNKKGQVVTDKSGQPKPDSGLRDYEKIPLTDDIEAYFAREVQPHVPDAWLDRSQDKVGYEISFNQYFYTYTPLRPLAEIKADILALEQETDGLLAEILA
;
A
#
# COMPACT_ATOMS: atom_id res chain seq x y z
N ILE A 1 -4.53 14.66 0.44
CA ILE A 1 -4.21 15.95 1.12
C ILE A 1 -3.53 15.60 2.44
N TRP A 2 -2.48 16.30 2.86
CA TRP A 2 -1.81 16.08 4.15
C TRP A 2 -2.12 17.22 5.12
N ILE A 3 -2.58 16.88 6.32
CA ILE A 3 -2.78 17.83 7.42
C ILE A 3 -1.82 17.44 8.54
N LEU A 4 -0.85 18.31 8.81
CA LEU A 4 0.22 18.06 9.78
C LEU A 4 0.16 19.12 10.88
N THR A 5 0.22 18.68 12.14
CA THR A 5 0.29 19.58 13.28
C THR A 5 1.03 18.92 14.44
N ASN A 6 1.88 19.70 15.10
CA ASN A 6 2.54 19.32 16.35
C ASN A 6 1.70 19.70 17.58
N ARG A 7 0.62 20.47 17.40
CA ARG A 7 -0.29 20.92 18.45
C ARG A 7 -1.56 20.05 18.45
N LYS A 8 -1.39 18.74 18.63
CA LYS A 8 -2.51 17.79 18.68
C LYS A 8 -3.20 17.83 20.04
N SER A 9 -4.53 17.76 20.05
CA SER A 9 -5.30 17.56 21.28
C SER A 9 -4.95 16.22 21.94
N ALA A 10 -5.25 16.07 23.22
CA ALA A 10 -4.89 14.87 23.98
C ALA A 10 -5.31 13.57 23.28
N LYS A 11 -6.54 13.52 22.74
CA LYS A 11 -7.08 12.35 22.03
C LYS A 11 -6.41 12.03 20.69
N ARG A 12 -5.72 12.99 20.05
CA ARG A 12 -5.08 12.79 18.72
C ARG A 12 -3.57 12.59 18.78
N ARG A 13 -2.94 12.82 19.94
CA ARG A 13 -1.48 12.67 20.08
C ARG A 13 -1.10 11.21 19.84
N GLY A 14 -0.02 11.00 19.09
CA GLY A 14 0.42 9.65 18.70
C GLY A 14 -0.45 8.98 17.65
N GLN A 15 -1.53 9.58 17.18
CA GLN A 15 -2.44 8.98 16.21
C GLN A 15 -2.43 9.67 14.85
N VAL A 16 -2.83 8.90 13.84
CA VAL A 16 -3.01 9.30 12.45
C VAL A 16 -4.43 8.93 12.03
N GLN A 17 -5.15 9.89 11.47
CA GLN A 17 -6.45 9.66 10.86
C GLN A 17 -6.26 9.62 9.35
N LEU A 18 -6.66 8.52 8.72
CA LEU A 18 -6.77 8.42 7.27
C LEU A 18 -8.23 8.60 6.89
N ILE A 19 -8.48 9.42 5.86
CA ILE A 19 -9.82 9.68 5.33
C ILE A 19 -9.79 9.38 3.84
N ASP A 20 -10.62 8.45 3.39
CA ASP A 20 -10.89 8.21 1.98
C ASP A 20 -12.04 9.11 1.51
N ALA A 21 -11.67 10.16 0.78
CA ALA A 21 -12.61 11.08 0.15
C ALA A 21 -12.75 10.85 -1.37
N SER A 22 -12.33 9.69 -1.89
CA SER A 22 -12.27 9.42 -3.34
C SER A 22 -13.64 9.49 -4.03
N SER A 23 -14.71 9.13 -3.33
CA SER A 23 -16.11 9.17 -3.81
C SER A 23 -16.80 10.52 -3.58
N TYR A 24 -16.17 11.46 -2.87
CA TYR A 24 -16.80 12.73 -2.46
C TYR A 24 -16.69 13.77 -3.57
N HIS A 25 -17.39 13.53 -4.67
CA HIS A 25 -17.40 14.44 -5.80
C HIS A 25 -18.72 14.42 -6.56
N GLN A 26 -18.97 15.50 -7.29
CA GLN A 26 -20.08 15.62 -8.23
C GLN A 26 -19.54 15.82 -9.66
N PRO A 27 -20.26 15.32 -10.69
CA PRO A 27 -19.88 15.58 -12.07
C PRO A 27 -20.06 17.07 -12.40
N MET A 28 -19.09 17.65 -13.12
CA MET A 28 -19.18 19.03 -13.55
C MET A 28 -20.19 19.17 -14.70
N ARG A 29 -21.05 20.19 -14.66
CA ARG A 29 -22.00 20.51 -15.75
C ARG A 29 -21.31 20.75 -17.10
N ARG A 30 -20.14 21.40 -17.08
CA ARG A 30 -19.25 21.55 -18.23
C ARG A 30 -17.85 21.16 -17.80
N SER A 31 -17.22 20.31 -18.61
CA SER A 31 -15.87 19.83 -18.35
C SER A 31 -14.85 20.94 -18.64
N LEU A 32 -13.78 20.99 -17.85
CA LEU A 32 -12.67 21.92 -18.07
C LEU A 32 -11.43 21.11 -18.46
N GLY A 33 -11.26 20.90 -19.77
CA GLY A 33 -10.27 19.95 -20.29
C GLY A 33 -10.51 18.54 -19.72
N ASN A 34 -9.49 17.98 -19.05
CA ASN A 34 -9.57 16.68 -18.40
C ASN A 34 -10.27 16.70 -17.04
N LYS A 35 -10.58 17.88 -16.48
CA LYS A 35 -11.28 18.00 -15.20
C LYS A 35 -12.78 17.79 -15.40
N ARG A 36 -13.30 16.70 -14.82
CA ARG A 36 -14.71 16.26 -14.95
C ARG A 36 -15.50 16.27 -13.64
N LYS A 37 -14.81 16.41 -12.51
CA LYS A 37 -15.37 16.27 -11.16
C LYS A 37 -15.05 17.50 -10.32
N PHE A 38 -15.96 17.84 -9.41
CA PHE A 38 -15.76 18.90 -8.41
C PHE A 38 -16.29 18.45 -7.04
N ILE A 39 -15.84 19.10 -5.98
CA ILE A 39 -16.32 18.88 -4.62
C ILE A 39 -17.17 20.10 -4.27
N SER A 40 -18.45 19.89 -3.95
CA SER A 40 -19.39 20.97 -3.58
C SER A 40 -19.13 21.44 -2.14
N GLU A 41 -19.64 22.60 -1.77
CA GLU A 41 -19.53 23.11 -0.39
C GLU A 41 -20.13 22.12 0.64
N ALA A 42 -21.25 21.47 0.30
CA ALA A 42 -21.85 20.44 1.13
C ALA A 42 -20.90 19.24 1.35
N LEU A 43 -20.23 18.76 0.29
CA LEU A 43 -19.26 17.67 0.40
C LEU A 43 -17.99 18.09 1.17
N ILE A 44 -17.55 19.35 1.02
CA ILE A 44 -16.44 19.90 1.82
C ILE A 44 -16.82 19.90 3.30
N ALA A 45 -18.03 20.33 3.64
CA ALA A 45 -18.54 20.31 5.01
C ALA A 45 -18.57 18.89 5.58
N GLU A 46 -19.03 17.91 4.79
CA GLU A 46 -19.06 16.50 5.19
C GLU A 46 -17.65 15.93 5.45
N ILE A 47 -16.69 16.15 4.55
CA ILE A 47 -15.28 15.74 4.76
C ILE A 47 -14.69 16.42 6.00
N THR A 48 -15.04 17.69 6.22
CA THR A 48 -14.57 18.45 7.37
C THR A 48 -15.14 17.88 8.66
N GLU A 49 -16.42 17.48 8.67
CA GLU A 49 -17.05 16.84 9.83
C GLU A 49 -16.41 15.48 10.12
N LEU A 50 -16.16 14.65 9.10
CA LEU A 50 -15.42 13.38 9.24
C LEU A 50 -14.04 13.60 9.87
N TYR A 51 -13.33 14.62 9.42
CA TYR A 51 -12.07 15.00 10.04
C TYR A 51 -12.28 15.41 11.50
N CYS A 52 -13.20 16.31 11.80
CA CYS A 52 -13.44 16.85 13.14
C CYS A 52 -13.88 15.79 14.16
N ALA A 53 -14.81 14.92 13.78
CA ALA A 53 -15.40 13.87 14.61
C ALA A 53 -14.32 12.96 15.22
N PHE A 54 -13.32 12.59 14.41
CA PHE A 54 -12.22 11.71 14.83
C PHE A 54 -12.72 10.38 15.39
N THR A 55 -13.59 9.74 14.62
CA THR A 55 -14.18 8.44 14.91
C THR A 55 -14.02 7.54 13.69
N GLU A 56 -13.86 6.24 13.91
CA GLU A 56 -13.71 5.29 12.81
C GLU A 56 -15.03 4.97 12.12
N ASN A 57 -14.98 4.83 10.79
CA ASN A 57 -16.07 4.38 9.93
C ASN A 57 -15.49 3.87 8.59
N GLU A 58 -16.33 3.60 7.60
CA GLU A 58 -15.89 3.10 6.29
C GLU A 58 -14.91 4.04 5.58
N SER A 59 -15.15 5.35 5.67
CA SER A 59 -14.35 6.38 5.02
C SER A 59 -13.24 6.95 5.91
N ALA A 60 -13.20 6.62 7.21
CA ALA A 60 -12.23 7.17 8.15
C ALA A 60 -11.67 6.09 9.08
N ARG A 61 -10.35 5.92 9.10
CA ARG A 61 -9.66 4.96 9.97
C ARG A 61 -8.63 5.66 10.83
N ILE A 62 -8.45 5.21 12.07
CA ILE A 62 -7.54 5.83 13.03
C ILE A 62 -6.53 4.80 13.49
N PHE A 63 -5.26 5.16 13.38
CA PHE A 63 -4.15 4.27 13.70
C PHE A 63 -3.18 4.94 14.63
N ASP A 64 -2.48 4.15 15.43
CA ASP A 64 -1.28 4.62 16.10
C ASP A 64 -0.20 4.93 15.08
N ASN A 65 0.57 5.99 15.32
CA ASN A 65 1.64 6.43 14.43
C ASN A 65 2.67 5.31 14.22
N ALA A 66 2.94 4.53 15.27
CA ALA A 66 3.87 3.39 15.21
C ALA A 66 3.43 2.31 14.22
N ALA A 67 2.14 2.19 13.90
CA ALA A 67 1.62 1.21 12.95
C ALA A 67 2.12 1.42 11.51
N PHE A 68 2.57 2.64 11.17
CA PHE A 68 3.14 2.96 9.86
C PHE A 68 4.66 2.96 9.87
N GLY A 69 5.27 2.86 11.05
CA GLY A 69 6.70 2.93 11.21
C GLY A 69 7.34 1.56 10.97
N TYR A 70 8.51 1.57 10.37
CA TYR A 70 9.37 0.39 10.28
C TYR A 70 10.83 0.77 10.50
N THR A 71 11.63 -0.19 10.95
CA THR A 71 13.09 -0.14 10.88
C THR A 71 13.52 -0.85 9.60
N LYS A 72 14.17 -0.12 8.70
CA LYS A 72 14.85 -0.70 7.54
C LYS A 72 16.16 -1.29 8.02
N VAL A 73 16.26 -2.62 8.03
CA VAL A 73 17.44 -3.36 8.46
C VAL A 73 18.12 -4.00 7.26
N ARG A 74 19.44 -3.97 7.22
CA ARG A 74 20.22 -4.59 6.15
C ARG A 74 20.41 -6.08 6.44
N VAL A 75 20.02 -6.92 5.47
CA VAL A 75 20.25 -8.36 5.51
C VAL A 75 21.43 -8.67 4.59
N GLU A 76 22.49 -9.21 5.17
CA GLU A 76 23.70 -9.58 4.45
C GLU A 76 23.74 -11.09 4.23
N ARG A 77 24.38 -11.48 3.13
CA ARG A 77 24.62 -12.88 2.77
C ARG A 77 26.09 -13.08 2.42
N PRO A 78 26.63 -14.29 2.62
CA PRO A 78 28.05 -14.52 2.48
C PRO A 78 28.45 -14.54 1.01
N LYS A 79 29.53 -13.85 0.69
CA LYS A 79 30.19 -13.96 -0.61
C LYS A 79 30.78 -15.34 -0.77
N ARG A 80 30.50 -15.97 -1.90
CA ARG A 80 31.02 -17.30 -2.25
C ARG A 80 32.00 -17.21 -3.41
N ASN A 81 33.05 -18.03 -3.36
CA ASN A 81 34.01 -18.15 -4.47
C ASN A 81 33.43 -19.04 -5.60
N LYS A 82 34.17 -19.21 -6.71
CA LYS A 82 33.76 -20.06 -7.84
C LYS A 82 33.50 -21.53 -7.47
N LYS A 83 33.99 -22.00 -6.32
CA LYS A 83 33.77 -23.35 -5.79
C LYS A 83 32.60 -23.40 -4.79
N GLY A 84 31.84 -22.31 -4.61
CA GLY A 84 30.70 -22.23 -3.69
C GLY A 84 31.07 -22.04 -2.21
N GLN A 85 32.35 -21.90 -1.87
CA GLN A 85 32.82 -21.75 -0.49
C GLN A 85 32.72 -20.31 -0.03
N VAL A 86 32.34 -20.10 1.24
CA VAL A 86 32.27 -18.77 1.87
C VAL A 86 33.65 -18.13 1.92
N VAL A 87 33.73 -16.88 1.47
CA VAL A 87 34.93 -16.06 1.57
C VAL A 87 34.90 -15.31 2.90
N THR A 88 35.93 -15.49 3.72
CA THR A 88 36.06 -14.81 5.02
C THR A 88 37.06 -13.67 4.99
N ASP A 89 37.00 -12.80 5.99
CA ASP A 89 38.02 -11.81 6.28
C ASP A 89 39.17 -12.38 7.15
N LYS A 90 40.11 -11.50 7.55
CA LYS A 90 41.27 -11.89 8.37
C LYS A 90 40.89 -12.38 9.77
N SER A 91 39.71 -12.00 10.26
CA SER A 91 39.14 -12.43 11.53
C SER A 91 38.31 -13.72 11.43
N GLY A 92 38.16 -14.27 10.23
CA GLY A 92 37.34 -15.47 9.98
C GLY A 92 35.85 -15.19 9.81
N GLN A 93 35.41 -13.92 9.80
CA GLN A 93 34.01 -13.58 9.58
C GLN A 93 33.66 -13.62 8.09
N PRO A 94 32.45 -14.07 7.70
CA PRO A 94 32.01 -14.07 6.31
C PRO A 94 32.01 -12.66 5.71
N LYS A 95 32.60 -12.50 4.52
CA LYS A 95 32.48 -11.23 3.78
C LYS A 95 31.09 -11.13 3.14
N PRO A 96 30.43 -9.97 3.21
CA PRO A 96 29.13 -9.78 2.57
C PRO A 96 29.26 -9.80 1.04
N ASP A 97 28.26 -10.35 0.36
CA ASP A 97 28.06 -10.22 -1.07
C ASP A 97 27.11 -9.06 -1.38
N SER A 98 27.65 -7.95 -1.91
CA SER A 98 26.84 -6.77 -2.25
C SER A 98 25.76 -7.05 -3.30
N GLY A 99 25.89 -8.10 -4.12
CA GLY A 99 24.89 -8.48 -5.11
C GLY A 99 23.73 -9.30 -4.53
N LEU A 100 23.90 -9.87 -3.34
CA LEU A 100 22.88 -10.65 -2.63
C LEU A 100 22.35 -9.94 -1.38
N ARG A 101 22.83 -8.73 -1.13
CA ARG A 101 22.38 -7.88 -0.02
C ARG A 101 20.94 -7.47 -0.23
N ASP A 102 20.15 -7.58 0.83
CA ASP A 102 18.75 -7.18 0.85
C ASP A 102 18.45 -6.24 2.02
N TYR A 103 17.21 -5.77 2.09
CA TYR A 103 16.70 -4.96 3.17
C TYR A 103 15.30 -5.39 3.58
N GLU A 104 15.12 -5.58 4.87
CA GLU A 104 13.81 -5.82 5.47
C GLU A 104 13.25 -4.55 6.07
N LYS A 105 11.94 -4.35 5.91
CA LYS A 105 11.19 -3.28 6.59
C LYS A 105 10.43 -3.89 7.77
N ILE A 106 11.09 -3.94 8.92
CA ILE A 106 10.54 -4.58 10.12
C ILE A 106 9.65 -3.59 10.86
N PRO A 107 8.37 -3.89 11.16
CA PRO A 107 7.48 -2.97 11.88
C PRO A 107 8.10 -2.48 13.20
N LEU A 108 7.88 -1.20 13.56
CA LEU A 108 8.38 -0.66 14.84
C LEU A 108 7.79 -1.36 16.08
N THR A 109 6.69 -2.08 15.90
CA THR A 109 6.00 -2.84 16.94
C THR A 109 6.55 -4.26 17.12
N ASP A 110 7.48 -4.70 16.27
CA ASP A 110 8.05 -6.06 16.32
C ASP A 110 9.52 -6.03 16.76
N ASP A 111 9.98 -7.12 17.37
CA ASP A 111 11.39 -7.29 17.70
C ASP A 111 12.17 -7.73 16.45
N ILE A 112 13.31 -7.06 16.20
CA ILE A 112 14.08 -7.24 14.97
C ILE A 112 14.65 -8.66 14.86
N GLU A 113 15.18 -9.19 15.97
CA GLU A 113 15.79 -10.52 15.97
C GLU A 113 14.72 -11.61 15.85
N ALA A 114 13.59 -11.44 16.55
CA ALA A 114 12.46 -12.35 16.46
C ALA A 114 11.84 -12.38 15.04
N TYR A 115 11.67 -11.20 14.42
CA TYR A 115 11.22 -11.10 13.03
C TYR A 115 12.21 -11.80 12.09
N PHE A 116 13.50 -11.52 12.22
CA PHE A 116 14.52 -12.13 11.37
C PHE A 116 14.55 -13.65 11.48
N ALA A 117 14.48 -14.20 12.70
CA ALA A 117 14.44 -15.63 12.95
C ALA A 117 13.17 -16.31 12.38
N ARG A 118 12.04 -15.59 12.36
CA ARG A 118 10.75 -16.10 11.89
C ARG A 118 10.57 -16.00 10.38
N GLU A 119 10.91 -14.85 9.79
CA GLU A 119 10.56 -14.51 8.41
C GLU A 119 11.75 -14.63 7.46
N VAL A 120 13.00 -14.47 7.92
CA VAL A 120 14.16 -14.43 7.02
C VAL A 120 14.99 -15.70 7.11
N GLN A 121 15.36 -16.09 8.33
CA GLN A 121 16.28 -17.20 8.57
C GLN A 121 15.80 -18.56 8.02
N PRO A 122 14.50 -18.91 8.02
CA PRO A 122 14.03 -20.18 7.43
C PRO A 122 14.22 -20.24 5.90
N HIS A 123 14.21 -19.09 5.24
CA HIS A 123 14.38 -18.98 3.78
C HIS A 123 15.82 -18.72 3.38
N VAL A 124 16.60 -18.04 4.23
CA VAL A 124 18.01 -17.72 3.99
C VAL A 124 18.85 -18.01 5.25
N PRO A 125 19.18 -19.30 5.51
CA PRO A 125 19.82 -19.70 6.77
C PRO A 125 21.24 -19.16 6.97
N ASP A 126 21.91 -18.76 5.90
CA ASP A 126 23.27 -18.20 5.93
C ASP A 126 23.30 -16.66 6.01
N ALA A 127 22.15 -16.02 6.12
CA ALA A 127 22.06 -14.57 6.27
C ALA A 127 22.37 -14.11 7.70
N TRP A 128 22.79 -12.86 7.82
CA TRP A 128 22.89 -12.16 9.10
C TRP A 128 22.46 -10.71 8.96
N LEU A 129 22.09 -10.10 10.08
CA LEU A 129 21.72 -8.68 10.14
C LEU A 129 22.95 -7.80 10.27
N ASP A 130 23.00 -6.74 9.46
CA ASP A 130 23.94 -5.64 9.67
C ASP A 130 23.20 -4.39 10.14
N ARG A 131 23.32 -4.13 11.44
CA ARG A 131 22.59 -3.06 12.13
C ARG A 131 23.31 -1.71 12.15
N SER A 132 24.46 -1.60 11.49
CA SER A 132 25.26 -0.36 11.47
C SER A 132 24.59 0.80 10.71
N GLN A 133 23.58 0.49 9.89
CA GLN A 133 22.90 1.44 9.00
C GLN A 133 21.37 1.33 9.13
N ASP A 134 20.87 0.88 10.27
CA ASP A 134 19.44 0.83 10.55
C ASP A 134 18.81 2.22 10.36
N LYS A 135 17.68 2.27 9.64
CA LYS A 135 16.95 3.53 9.39
C LYS A 135 15.48 3.37 9.72
N VAL A 136 14.97 4.22 10.60
CA VAL A 136 13.53 4.33 10.84
C VAL A 136 12.87 5.04 9.66
N GLY A 137 11.86 4.42 9.08
CA GLY A 137 11.00 4.97 8.03
C GLY A 137 9.54 4.88 8.43
N TYR A 138 8.69 5.63 7.72
CA TYR A 138 7.24 5.56 7.85
C TYR A 138 6.63 5.43 6.45
N GLU A 139 5.65 4.54 6.31
CA GLU A 139 4.96 4.31 5.04
C GLU A 139 3.47 4.09 5.27
N ILE A 140 2.66 4.74 4.43
CA ILE A 140 1.19 4.63 4.48
C ILE A 140 0.72 4.14 3.12
N SER A 141 0.26 2.89 3.05
CA SER A 141 -0.37 2.32 1.86
C SER A 141 -1.88 2.55 1.91
N PHE A 142 -2.37 3.60 1.25
CA PHE A 142 -3.82 3.86 1.18
C PHE A 142 -4.61 2.68 0.61
N ASN A 143 -4.05 1.96 -0.37
CA ASN A 143 -4.66 0.76 -0.92
C ASN A 143 -4.80 -0.34 0.14
N GLN A 144 -3.81 -0.55 1.00
CA GLN A 144 -3.94 -1.55 2.08
C GLN A 144 -5.11 -1.25 3.02
N TYR A 145 -5.40 0.05 3.26
CA TYR A 145 -6.41 0.47 4.22
C TYR A 145 -7.80 0.67 3.60
N PHE A 146 -7.91 1.11 2.35
CA PHE A 146 -9.20 1.44 1.73
C PHE A 146 -9.50 0.61 0.47
N TYR A 147 -8.75 -0.46 0.21
CA TYR A 147 -9.09 -1.36 -0.87
C TYR A 147 -10.39 -2.11 -0.57
N THR A 148 -11.38 -1.85 -1.41
CA THR A 148 -12.60 -2.64 -1.48
C THR A 148 -12.44 -3.65 -2.60
N TYR A 149 -12.52 -4.94 -2.25
CA TYR A 149 -12.51 -6.00 -3.26
C TYR A 149 -13.79 -5.90 -4.10
N THR A 150 -13.61 -5.63 -5.40
CA THR A 150 -14.71 -5.69 -6.36
C THR A 150 -14.68 -7.08 -7.01
N PRO A 151 -15.61 -7.98 -6.66
CA PRO A 151 -15.69 -9.27 -7.33
C PRO A 151 -15.93 -9.08 -8.82
N LEU A 152 -15.36 -9.98 -9.62
CA LEU A 152 -15.66 -10.02 -11.03
C LEU A 152 -17.13 -10.39 -11.22
N ARG A 153 -17.79 -9.71 -12.16
CA ARG A 153 -19.14 -10.07 -12.61
C ARG A 153 -19.18 -11.53 -13.08
N PRO A 154 -20.22 -12.32 -12.74
CA PRO A 154 -20.31 -13.73 -13.12
C PRO A 154 -20.17 -13.99 -14.62
N LEU A 155 -19.57 -15.11 -14.99
CA LEU A 155 -19.39 -15.51 -16.39
C LEU A 155 -20.73 -15.60 -17.15
N ALA A 156 -21.80 -16.02 -16.46
CA ALA A 156 -23.14 -16.10 -17.05
C ALA A 156 -23.67 -14.73 -17.50
N GLU A 157 -23.43 -13.68 -16.71
CA GLU A 157 -23.80 -12.31 -17.08
C GLU A 157 -22.93 -11.78 -18.23
N ILE A 158 -21.63 -12.08 -18.22
CA ILE A 158 -20.73 -11.75 -19.35
C ILE A 158 -21.24 -12.39 -20.64
N LYS A 159 -21.64 -13.67 -20.59
CA LYS A 159 -22.18 -14.38 -21.74
C LYS A 159 -23.50 -13.76 -22.23
N ALA A 160 -24.39 -13.40 -21.31
CA ALA A 160 -25.67 -12.78 -21.65
C ALA A 160 -25.47 -11.43 -22.36
N ASP A 161 -24.57 -10.58 -21.86
CA ASP A 161 -24.25 -9.30 -22.50
C ASP A 161 -23.63 -9.48 -23.89
N ILE A 162 -22.70 -10.43 -24.06
CA ILE A 162 -22.10 -10.73 -25.38
C ILE A 162 -23.18 -11.13 -26.38
N LEU A 163 -24.07 -12.05 -25.99
CA LEU A 163 -25.14 -12.52 -26.87
C LEU A 163 -26.14 -11.40 -27.21
N ALA A 164 -26.45 -10.52 -26.26
CA ALA A 164 -27.30 -9.36 -26.49
C ALA A 164 -26.66 -8.37 -27.47
N LEU A 165 -25.36 -8.10 -27.33
CA LEU A 165 -24.61 -7.26 -28.26
C LEU A 165 -24.53 -7.89 -29.65
N GLU A 166 -24.31 -9.21 -29.77
CA GLU A 166 -24.34 -9.93 -31.05
C GLU A 166 -25.68 -9.74 -31.78
N GLN A 167 -26.80 -9.92 -31.07
CA GLN A 167 -28.15 -9.73 -31.63
C GLN A 167 -28.40 -8.29 -32.09
N GLU A 168 -27.94 -7.29 -31.32
CA GLU A 168 -28.05 -5.88 -31.71
C GLU A 168 -27.23 -5.59 -32.97
N THR A 169 -26.03 -6.18 -33.09
CA THR A 169 -25.15 -5.98 -34.25
C THR A 169 -25.70 -6.65 -35.51
N ASP A 170 -26.27 -7.85 -35.39
CA ASP A 170 -26.93 -8.55 -36.49
C ASP A 170 -28.14 -7.75 -37.01
N GLY A 171 -28.90 -7.13 -36.11
CA GLY A 171 -30.00 -6.23 -36.47
C GLY A 171 -29.52 -5.00 -37.27
N LEU A 172 -28.44 -4.35 -36.81
CA LEU A 172 -27.85 -3.21 -37.51
C LEU A 172 -27.29 -3.56 -38.89
N LEU A 173 -26.66 -4.74 -39.06
CA LEU A 173 -26.19 -5.20 -40.36
C LEU A 173 -27.34 -5.47 -41.32
N ALA A 174 -28.45 -6.04 -40.84
CA ALA A 174 -29.64 -6.27 -41.64
C ALA A 174 -30.29 -4.95 -42.10
N GLU A 175 -30.31 -3.92 -41.26
CA GLU A 175 -30.81 -2.57 -41.62
C GLU A 175 -29.93 -1.87 -42.67
N ILE A 176 -28.62 -2.10 -42.68
CA ILE A 176 -27.69 -1.50 -43.65
C ILE A 176 -27.71 -2.23 -45.01
N LEU A 177 -27.98 -3.53 -45.00
CA LEU A 177 -28.01 -4.38 -46.21
C LEU A 177 -29.39 -4.43 -46.89
N ALA A 178 -30.43 -3.85 -46.28
CA ALA A 178 -31.78 -3.71 -46.84
C ALA A 178 -31.94 -2.41 -47.65
#